data_AF-J0L4D7-F1
#
_entry.id   AF-J0L4D7-F1
#
_cell.length_a   1.000
_cell.length_b   1.000
_cell.length_c   1.000
_cell.angle_alpha   90.00
_cell.angle_beta   90.00
_cell.angle_gamma   90.00
#
_symmetry.space_group_name_H-M   'P 1'
#
loop_
_entity.id
_entity.type
_entity.pdbx_description
1 polymer ?
#
loop_
_entity_poly.entity_id
_entity_poly.type
_entity_poly.pdbx_seq_one_letter_code
_entity_poly.pdbx_strand_id
1 'polypeptide(L)'
;MSEKVEIVDKNGNSLEEKMYFFERFYNRNKGKIISFSVATVLGLGGYFGYQVYLDYRNDVANKAYYNYVRGIETEKSLEIIKEINPKLLSLIKFSNAMKSGNVEEIEKFKADKDQTISDLATYQVASLNKETEVLNSYSYREGAVYKDLAIVSEAFLLIQNGKVDEAKTRLDFIEDTSALSKVKNILKHYGIVPEKTEIYDASTNSYEKIIINEESENIQQIDINLGSAIEE
;
A
#
# COMPACT_ATOMS: atom_id res chain seq x y z
N MET A 1 33.55 -25.28 -68.69
CA MET A 1 33.58 -26.11 -67.46
C MET A 1 33.04 -25.21 -66.36
N SER A 2 31.83 -25.43 -65.87
CA SER A 2 31.22 -24.56 -64.85
C SER A 2 31.48 -25.18 -63.49
N GLU A 3 32.31 -24.52 -62.67
CA GLU A 3 32.60 -24.93 -61.30
C GLU A 3 31.38 -24.61 -60.43
N LYS A 4 30.77 -25.63 -59.83
CA LYS A 4 29.71 -25.45 -58.84
C LYS A 4 30.38 -24.98 -57.55
N VAL A 5 30.28 -23.69 -57.25
CA VAL A 5 30.70 -23.16 -55.93
C VAL A 5 29.65 -23.60 -54.92
N GLU A 6 30.01 -24.56 -54.08
CA GLU A 6 29.16 -25.02 -52.99
C GLU A 6 29.24 -24.01 -51.83
N ILE A 7 28.08 -23.55 -51.34
CA ILE A 7 28.02 -22.56 -50.27
C ILE A 7 28.15 -23.29 -48.95
N VAL A 8 29.32 -23.16 -48.32
CA VAL A 8 29.72 -23.83 -47.09
C VAL A 8 29.68 -22.83 -45.92
N ASP A 9 29.25 -23.27 -44.74
CA ASP A 9 29.23 -22.41 -43.56
C ASP A 9 30.63 -22.19 -42.94
N LYS A 10 30.71 -21.36 -41.90
CA LYS A 10 31.97 -21.07 -41.18
C LYS A 10 32.65 -22.31 -40.57
N ASN A 11 31.93 -23.42 -40.45
CA ASN A 11 32.41 -24.67 -39.87
C ASN A 11 32.73 -25.73 -40.94
N GLY A 12 32.67 -25.39 -42.24
CA GLY A 12 32.99 -26.32 -43.32
C GLY A 12 31.85 -27.25 -43.72
N ASN A 13 30.63 -27.07 -43.18
CA ASN A 13 29.49 -27.93 -43.52
C ASN A 13 28.66 -27.32 -44.65
N SER A 14 28.34 -28.13 -45.66
CA SER A 14 27.44 -27.69 -46.72
C SER A 14 25.98 -27.68 -46.26
N LEU A 15 25.12 -26.95 -46.98
CA LEU A 15 23.67 -26.94 -46.71
C LEU A 15 23.06 -28.34 -46.79
N GLU A 16 23.60 -29.20 -47.66
CA GLU A 16 23.12 -30.57 -47.87
C GLU A 16 23.39 -31.44 -46.63
N GLU A 17 24.58 -31.32 -46.02
CA GLU A 17 24.93 -32.07 -44.80
C GLU A 17 24.08 -31.65 -43.59
N LYS A 18 23.76 -30.36 -43.47
CA LYS A 18 22.85 -29.86 -42.43
C LYS A 18 21.43 -30.38 -42.61
N MET A 19 20.93 -30.42 -43.84
CA MET A 19 19.62 -30.98 -44.15
C MET A 19 19.57 -32.47 -43.84
N TYR A 20 20.62 -33.22 -44.19
CA TYR A 20 20.71 -34.65 -43.89
C TYR A 20 20.76 -34.94 -42.37
N PHE A 21 21.51 -34.12 -41.61
CA PHE A 21 21.49 -34.19 -40.15
C PHE A 21 20.11 -33.91 -39.57
N PHE A 22 19.42 -32.87 -40.07
CA PHE A 22 18.08 -32.50 -39.62
C PHE A 22 17.05 -33.58 -39.96
N GLU A 23 17.14 -34.17 -41.16
CA GLU A 23 16.29 -35.28 -41.59
C GLU A 23 16.48 -36.50 -40.68
N ARG A 24 17.73 -36.87 -40.39
CA ARG A 24 18.03 -38.00 -39.51
C ARG A 24 17.60 -37.73 -38.07
N PHE A 25 17.77 -36.50 -37.58
CA PHE A 25 17.32 -36.07 -36.26
C PHE A 25 15.78 -36.07 -36.17
N TYR A 26 15.09 -35.54 -37.18
CA TYR A 26 13.63 -35.53 -37.28
C TYR A 26 13.10 -36.96 -37.33
N ASN A 27 13.60 -37.80 -38.24
CA ASN A 27 13.13 -39.18 -38.37
C ASN A 27 13.38 -40.03 -37.11
N ARG A 28 14.48 -39.78 -36.39
CA ARG A 28 14.78 -40.45 -35.11
C ARG A 28 13.91 -39.95 -33.95
N ASN A 29 13.54 -38.67 -33.94
CA ASN A 29 12.82 -38.03 -32.83
C ASN A 29 11.39 -37.59 -33.16
N LYS A 30 10.83 -37.98 -34.32
CA LYS A 30 9.55 -37.48 -34.83
C LYS A 30 8.41 -37.56 -33.83
N GLY A 31 8.31 -38.66 -33.06
CA GLY A 31 7.30 -38.81 -32.02
C GLY A 31 7.44 -37.79 -30.89
N LYS A 32 8.69 -37.49 -30.47
CA LYS A 32 8.98 -36.47 -29.45
C LYS A 32 8.70 -35.06 -29.98
N ILE A 33 9.07 -34.79 -31.23
CA ILE A 33 8.82 -33.49 -31.87
C ILE A 33 7.33 -33.24 -32.00
N ILE A 34 6.55 -34.21 -32.49
CA ILE A 34 5.09 -34.11 -32.59
C ILE A 34 4.46 -33.93 -31.20
N SER A 35 4.89 -34.72 -30.21
CA SER A 35 4.39 -34.59 -28.84
C SER A 35 4.68 -33.19 -28.27
N PHE A 36 5.89 -32.66 -28.49
CA PHE A 36 6.25 -31.30 -28.06
C PHE A 36 5.43 -30.23 -28.79
N SER A 37 5.23 -30.37 -30.11
CA SER A 37 4.40 -29.44 -30.89
C SER A 37 2.95 -29.44 -30.40
N VAL A 38 2.36 -30.61 -30.15
CA VAL A 38 1.00 -30.72 -29.61
C VAL A 38 0.91 -30.10 -28.22
N ALA A 39 1.87 -30.40 -27.33
CA ALA A 39 1.93 -29.80 -25.99
C ALA A 39 2.06 -28.27 -26.06
N THR A 40 2.83 -27.75 -27.01
CA THR A 40 3.00 -26.30 -27.22
C THR A 40 1.68 -25.65 -27.66
N VAL A 41 0.99 -26.24 -28.65
CA VAL A 41 -0.30 -25.71 -29.12
C VAL A 41 -1.34 -25.73 -28.01
N LEU A 42 -1.42 -26.82 -27.23
CA LEU A 42 -2.33 -26.91 -26.08
C LEU A 42 -1.96 -25.93 -24.97
N GLY A 43 -0.67 -25.77 -24.67
CA GLY A 43 -0.19 -24.83 -23.66
C GLY A 43 -0.50 -23.39 -24.01
N LEU A 44 -0.25 -22.98 -25.27
CA LEU A 44 -0.58 -21.64 -25.76
C LEU A 44 -2.09 -21.43 -25.82
N GLY A 45 -2.85 -22.41 -26.33
CA GLY A 45 -4.31 -22.34 -26.37
C GLY A 45 -4.92 -22.20 -24.98
N GLY A 46 -4.42 -22.96 -24.00
CA GLY A 46 -4.81 -22.85 -22.59
C GLY A 46 -4.46 -21.49 -21.99
N TYR A 47 -3.24 -20.98 -22.24
CA TYR A 47 -2.81 -19.67 -21.76
C TYR A 47 -3.67 -18.53 -22.30
N PHE A 48 -3.89 -18.46 -23.62
CA PHE A 48 -4.72 -17.40 -24.22
C PHE A 48 -6.19 -17.54 -23.84
N GLY A 49 -6.72 -18.77 -23.79
CA GLY A 49 -8.08 -19.03 -23.31
C GLY A 49 -8.28 -18.57 -21.86
N TYR A 50 -7.29 -18.80 -21.01
CA TYR A 50 -7.31 -18.34 -19.62
C TYR A 50 -7.25 -16.81 -19.51
N GLN A 51 -6.44 -16.13 -20.33
CA GLN A 51 -6.38 -14.67 -20.35
C GLN A 51 -7.73 -14.05 -20.76
N VAL A 52 -8.35 -14.54 -21.83
CA VAL A 52 -9.69 -14.07 -22.25
C VAL A 52 -10.74 -14.30 -21.16
N TYR A 53 -10.66 -15.43 -20.45
CA TYR A 53 -11.52 -15.72 -19.31
C TYR A 53 -11.33 -14.72 -18.16
N LEU A 54 -10.09 -14.37 -17.83
CA LEU A 54 -9.79 -13.36 -16.81
C LEU A 54 -10.28 -11.96 -17.22
N ASP A 55 -10.03 -11.56 -18.46
CA ASP A 55 -10.47 -10.26 -18.99
C ASP A 55 -11.99 -10.11 -18.91
N TYR A 56 -12.74 -11.15 -19.31
CA TYR A 56 -14.19 -11.17 -19.18
C TYR A 56 -14.63 -11.00 -17.72
N ARG A 57 -14.03 -11.75 -16.78
CA ARG A 57 -14.37 -11.62 -15.35
C ARG A 57 -14.08 -10.23 -14.80
N ASN A 58 -12.95 -9.65 -15.19
CA ASN A 58 -12.57 -8.31 -14.76
C ASN A 58 -13.54 -7.25 -15.30
N ASP A 59 -13.93 -7.33 -16.58
CA ASP A 59 -14.91 -6.41 -17.17
C ASP A 59 -16.27 -6.49 -16.48
N VAL A 60 -16.78 -7.70 -16.22
CA VAL A 60 -18.06 -7.88 -15.53
C VAL A 60 -18.00 -7.36 -14.10
N ALA A 61 -16.93 -7.67 -13.35
CA ALA A 61 -16.75 -7.18 -11.98
C ALA A 61 -16.63 -5.65 -11.94
N ASN A 62 -15.92 -5.03 -12.89
CA ASN A 62 -15.76 -3.58 -12.99
C ASN A 62 -17.08 -2.90 -13.32
N LYS A 63 -17.87 -3.43 -14.26
CA LYS A 63 -19.21 -2.93 -14.57
C LYS A 63 -20.14 -3.02 -13.38
N ALA A 64 -20.14 -4.14 -12.66
CA ALA A 64 -20.93 -4.30 -11.44
C ALA A 64 -20.48 -3.31 -10.35
N TYR A 65 -19.17 -3.12 -10.15
CA TYR A 65 -18.65 -2.14 -9.21
C TYR A 65 -19.03 -0.71 -9.57
N TYR A 66 -18.95 -0.35 -10.85
CA TYR A 66 -19.38 0.95 -11.36
C TYR A 66 -20.86 1.22 -11.07
N ASN A 67 -21.73 0.23 -11.33
CA ASN A 67 -23.15 0.33 -11.01
C ASN A 67 -23.40 0.47 -9.51
N TYR A 68 -22.71 -0.33 -8.68
CA TYR A 68 -22.75 -0.25 -7.23
C TYR A 68 -22.41 1.17 -6.72
N VAL A 69 -21.28 1.73 -7.17
CA VAL A 69 -20.83 3.07 -6.75
C VAL A 69 -21.83 4.16 -7.16
N ARG A 70 -22.55 3.98 -8.27
CA ARG A 70 -23.59 4.92 -8.75
C ARG A 70 -24.98 4.68 -8.14
N GLY A 71 -25.13 3.67 -7.28
CA GLY A 71 -26.43 3.32 -6.69
C GLY A 71 -27.42 2.69 -7.69
N ILE A 72 -26.92 2.13 -8.78
CA ILE A 72 -27.72 1.48 -9.82
C ILE A 72 -27.73 -0.02 -9.54
N GLU A 73 -28.92 -0.62 -9.40
CA GLU A 73 -29.09 -2.06 -9.15
C GLU A 73 -28.12 -2.60 -8.06
N THR A 74 -27.99 -1.87 -6.94
CA THR A 74 -26.95 -2.10 -5.92
C THR A 74 -26.88 -3.55 -5.42
N GLU A 75 -28.02 -4.16 -5.11
CA GLU A 75 -28.08 -5.54 -4.61
C GLU A 75 -27.58 -6.55 -5.63
N LYS A 76 -28.08 -6.45 -6.88
CA LYS A 76 -27.65 -7.29 -8.00
C LYS A 76 -26.18 -7.08 -8.34
N SER A 77 -25.69 -5.85 -8.26
CA SER A 77 -24.27 -5.53 -8.45
C SER A 77 -23.39 -6.20 -7.40
N LEU A 78 -23.82 -6.19 -6.12
CA LEU A 78 -23.10 -6.88 -5.05
C LEU A 78 -23.12 -8.40 -5.20
N GLU A 79 -24.22 -8.98 -5.69
CA GLU A 79 -24.32 -10.40 -6.00
C GLU A 79 -23.33 -10.81 -7.10
N ILE A 80 -23.30 -10.06 -8.20
CA ILE A 80 -22.33 -10.28 -9.29
C ILE A 80 -20.89 -10.19 -8.79
N ILE A 81 -20.56 -9.16 -7.98
CA ILE A 81 -19.22 -9.00 -7.41
C ILE A 81 -18.88 -10.16 -6.47
N LYS A 82 -19.83 -10.63 -5.65
CA LYS A 82 -19.63 -11.77 -4.74
C LYS A 82 -19.22 -13.04 -5.49
N GLU A 83 -19.89 -13.32 -6.60
CA GLU A 83 -19.62 -14.51 -7.41
C GLU A 83 -18.32 -14.40 -8.20
N ILE A 84 -18.08 -13.24 -8.81
CA ILE A 84 -16.99 -13.06 -9.78
C ILE A 84 -15.70 -12.60 -9.10
N ASN A 85 -15.77 -11.79 -8.05
CA ASN A 85 -14.60 -11.22 -7.39
C ASN A 85 -14.82 -11.04 -5.86
N PRO A 86 -14.70 -12.12 -5.07
CA PRO A 86 -14.91 -12.06 -3.62
C PRO A 86 -13.89 -11.16 -2.91
N LYS A 87 -12.68 -10.97 -3.48
CA LYS A 87 -11.69 -10.02 -2.96
C LYS A 87 -12.18 -8.59 -3.07
N LEU A 88 -12.76 -8.21 -4.23
CA LEU A 88 -13.37 -6.90 -4.42
C LEU A 88 -14.57 -6.69 -3.49
N LEU A 89 -15.40 -7.73 -3.26
CA LEU A 89 -16.48 -7.64 -2.29
C LEU A 89 -15.94 -7.33 -0.88
N SER A 90 -14.87 -8.01 -0.44
CA SER A 90 -14.28 -7.73 0.87
C SER A 90 -13.76 -6.29 0.95
N LEU A 91 -13.08 -5.81 -0.10
CA LEU A 91 -12.58 -4.43 -0.16
C LEU A 91 -13.73 -3.40 -0.07
N ILE A 92 -14.86 -3.65 -0.74
CA ILE A 92 -16.06 -2.80 -0.64
C ILE A 92 -16.58 -2.76 0.80
N LYS A 93 -16.72 -3.93 1.44
CA LYS A 93 -17.20 -4.00 2.82
C LYS A 93 -16.25 -3.32 3.79
N PHE A 94 -14.94 -3.52 3.61
CA PHE A 94 -13.91 -2.83 4.38
C PHE A 94 -14.00 -1.32 4.20
N SER A 95 -14.11 -0.84 2.96
CA SER A 95 -14.27 0.59 2.67
C SER A 95 -15.53 1.19 3.32
N ASN A 96 -16.63 0.43 3.39
CA ASN A 96 -17.85 0.88 4.06
C ASN A 96 -17.68 0.93 5.58
N ALA A 97 -17.02 -0.07 6.19
CA ALA A 97 -16.68 -0.04 7.61
C ALA A 97 -15.74 1.14 7.96
N MET A 98 -14.80 1.46 7.07
CA MET A 98 -13.94 2.64 7.21
C MET A 98 -14.75 3.95 7.22
N LYS A 99 -15.80 4.05 6.39
CA LYS A 99 -16.68 5.23 6.32
C LYS A 99 -17.60 5.37 7.53
N SER A 100 -18.02 4.25 8.14
CA SER A 100 -18.85 4.29 9.35
C SER A 100 -18.07 4.76 10.57
N GLY A 101 -16.73 4.68 10.54
CA GLY A 101 -15.86 5.01 11.68
C GLY A 101 -15.99 4.03 12.84
N ASN A 102 -16.71 2.91 12.65
CA ASN A 102 -16.94 1.91 13.68
C ASN A 102 -15.73 0.96 13.76
N VAL A 103 -14.91 1.14 14.80
CA VAL A 103 -13.71 0.32 15.02
C VAL A 103 -14.03 -1.17 15.08
N GLU A 104 -15.14 -1.57 15.71
CA GLU A 104 -15.53 -2.99 15.81
C GLU A 104 -15.85 -3.60 14.44
N GLU A 105 -16.36 -2.81 13.50
CA GLU A 105 -16.59 -3.27 12.13
C GLU A 105 -15.29 -3.44 11.35
N ILE A 106 -14.34 -2.51 11.54
CA ILE A 106 -13.01 -2.55 10.92
C ILE A 106 -12.21 -3.74 11.48
N GLU A 107 -12.34 -4.02 12.78
CA GLU A 107 -11.60 -5.09 13.45
C GLU A 107 -11.88 -6.48 12.88
N LYS A 108 -13.12 -6.72 12.42
CA LYS A 108 -13.52 -7.97 11.76
C LYS A 108 -12.64 -8.29 10.53
N PHE A 109 -12.06 -7.27 9.89
CA PHE A 109 -11.22 -7.42 8.71
C PHE A 109 -9.77 -7.80 9.03
N LYS A 110 -9.32 -7.74 10.29
CA LYS A 110 -7.99 -8.26 10.68
C LYS A 110 -7.83 -9.74 10.35
N ALA A 111 -8.93 -10.50 10.33
CA ALA A 111 -8.97 -11.91 9.97
C ALA A 111 -9.41 -12.17 8.50
N ASP A 112 -9.41 -11.15 7.65
CA ASP A 112 -9.77 -11.33 6.24
C ASP A 112 -8.80 -12.27 5.53
N LYS A 113 -9.30 -13.03 4.56
CA LYS A 113 -8.50 -13.95 3.75
C LYS A 113 -7.51 -13.20 2.85
N ASP A 114 -7.85 -11.97 2.48
CA ASP A 114 -6.97 -11.10 1.75
C ASP A 114 -5.97 -10.44 2.71
N GLN A 115 -4.69 -10.81 2.56
CA GLN A 115 -3.62 -10.33 3.42
C GLN A 115 -3.45 -8.81 3.37
N THR A 116 -3.72 -8.16 2.24
CA THR A 116 -3.66 -6.70 2.13
C THR A 116 -4.76 -6.05 2.96
N ILE A 117 -6.00 -6.57 2.90
CA ILE A 117 -7.11 -6.05 3.71
C ILE A 117 -6.85 -6.29 5.21
N SER A 118 -6.37 -7.48 5.58
CA SER A 118 -5.98 -7.80 6.96
C SER A 118 -4.90 -6.87 7.50
N ASP A 119 -3.89 -6.58 6.69
CA ASP A 119 -2.80 -5.67 7.04
C ASP A 119 -3.31 -4.23 7.26
N LEU A 120 -4.10 -3.71 6.31
CA LEU A 120 -4.72 -2.39 6.41
C LEU A 120 -5.64 -2.27 7.63
N ALA A 121 -6.47 -3.28 7.90
CA ALA A 121 -7.35 -3.31 9.06
C ALA A 121 -6.55 -3.32 10.37
N THR A 122 -5.44 -4.06 10.42
CA THR A 122 -4.57 -4.11 11.59
C THR A 122 -4.00 -2.73 11.93
N TYR A 123 -3.46 -2.03 10.92
CA TYR A 123 -3.00 -0.66 11.11
C TYR A 123 -4.13 0.25 11.58
N GLN A 124 -5.28 0.20 10.90
CA GLN A 124 -6.36 1.14 11.17
C GLN A 124 -6.90 0.99 12.59
N VAL A 125 -7.12 -0.24 13.05
CA VAL A 125 -7.59 -0.50 14.42
C VAL A 125 -6.57 0.02 15.43
N ALA A 126 -5.28 -0.29 15.24
CA ALA A 126 -4.22 0.19 16.12
C ALA A 126 -4.15 1.73 16.16
N SER A 127 -4.30 2.39 15.01
CA SER A 127 -4.31 3.85 14.91
C SER A 127 -5.53 4.48 15.59
N LEU A 128 -6.72 3.90 15.44
CA LEU A 128 -7.96 4.42 16.04
C LEU A 128 -7.98 4.21 17.56
N ASN A 129 -7.48 3.06 18.04
CA ASN A 129 -7.38 2.73 19.46
C ASN A 129 -6.16 3.34 20.15
N LYS A 130 -5.29 4.05 19.41
CA LYS A 130 -4.04 4.63 19.92
C LYS A 130 -3.09 3.58 20.54
N GLU A 131 -3.05 2.39 19.96
CA GLU A 131 -2.25 1.25 20.44
C GLU A 131 -0.78 1.39 20.00
N THR A 132 0.00 2.17 20.75
CA THR A 132 1.41 2.50 20.44
C THR A 132 2.26 1.24 20.19
N GLU A 133 2.14 0.21 21.01
CA GLU A 133 2.89 -1.06 20.86
C GLU A 133 2.51 -1.84 19.58
N VAL A 134 1.23 -1.78 19.19
CA VAL A 134 0.77 -2.45 17.97
C VAL A 134 1.23 -1.69 16.73
N LEU A 135 1.23 -0.36 16.76
CA LEU A 135 1.81 0.48 15.70
C LEU A 135 3.32 0.25 15.55
N ASN A 136 4.03 0.15 16.68
CA ASN A 136 5.45 -0.17 16.72
C ASN A 136 5.73 -1.52 16.05
N SER A 137 5.10 -2.60 16.53
CA SER A 137 5.27 -3.94 15.96
C SER A 137 4.83 -4.04 14.50
N TYR A 138 3.77 -3.33 14.11
CA TYR A 138 3.33 -3.23 12.71
C TYR A 138 4.41 -2.62 11.82
N SER A 139 5.08 -1.56 12.27
CA SER A 139 6.14 -0.89 11.49
C SER A 139 7.37 -1.77 11.21
N TYR A 140 7.60 -2.80 12.01
CA TYR A 140 8.72 -3.74 11.81
C TYR A 140 8.38 -4.89 10.87
N ARG A 141 7.12 -5.07 10.51
CA ARG A 141 6.67 -6.17 9.66
C ARG A 141 7.10 -5.95 8.22
N GLU A 142 7.73 -6.96 7.65
CA GLU A 142 8.09 -6.95 6.23
C GLU A 142 6.83 -6.91 5.36
N GLY A 143 6.81 -6.02 4.35
CA GLY A 143 5.68 -5.86 3.45
C GLY A 143 4.45 -5.14 4.03
N ALA A 144 4.53 -4.57 5.24
CA ALA A 144 3.45 -3.77 5.80
C ALA A 144 3.13 -2.56 4.91
N VAL A 145 1.86 -2.42 4.53
CA VAL A 145 1.42 -1.41 3.54
C VAL A 145 1.60 0.01 4.08
N TYR A 146 1.33 0.22 5.37
CA TYR A 146 1.40 1.53 6.02
C TYR A 146 2.56 1.64 7.00
N LYS A 147 3.69 0.98 6.70
CA LYS A 147 4.88 0.96 7.56
C LYS A 147 5.28 2.35 8.07
N ASP A 148 5.56 3.28 7.16
CA ASP A 148 6.03 4.62 7.54
C ASP A 148 4.95 5.43 8.24
N LEU A 149 3.68 5.22 7.86
CA LEU A 149 2.56 5.90 8.48
C LEU A 149 2.35 5.39 9.93
N ALA A 150 2.59 4.10 10.19
CA ALA A 150 2.59 3.55 11.54
C ALA A 150 3.67 4.18 12.42
N ILE A 151 4.86 4.43 11.87
CA ILE A 151 5.94 5.15 12.58
C ILE A 151 5.50 6.58 12.90
N VAL A 152 4.87 7.29 11.95
CA VAL A 152 4.36 8.64 12.18
C VAL A 152 3.27 8.65 13.26
N SER A 153 2.30 7.74 13.18
CA SER A 153 1.21 7.63 14.16
C SER A 153 1.74 7.29 15.55
N GLU A 154 2.69 6.35 15.65
CA GLU A 154 3.37 6.01 16.90
C GLU A 154 4.13 7.21 17.48
N ALA A 155 4.94 7.89 16.67
CA ALA A 155 5.71 9.06 17.09
C ALA A 155 4.81 10.19 17.58
N PHE A 156 3.68 10.41 16.91
CA PHE A 156 2.69 11.39 17.35
C PHE A 156 2.11 11.04 18.73
N LEU A 157 1.77 9.77 18.98
CA LEU A 157 1.30 9.32 20.30
C LEU A 157 2.40 9.42 21.37
N LEU A 158 3.65 9.11 21.03
CA LEU A 158 4.79 9.28 21.95
C LEU A 158 4.98 10.75 22.33
N ILE A 159 4.85 11.68 21.37
CA ILE A 159 4.90 13.13 21.62
C ILE A 159 3.77 13.55 22.57
N GLN A 160 2.53 13.09 22.32
CA GLN A 160 1.40 13.37 23.21
C GLN A 160 1.65 12.89 24.65
N ASN A 161 2.38 11.78 24.81
CA ASN A 161 2.75 11.23 26.10
C ASN A 161 4.06 11.80 26.69
N GLY A 162 4.60 12.90 26.13
CA GLY A 162 5.83 13.55 26.61
C GLY A 162 7.13 12.81 26.26
N LYS A 163 7.06 11.68 25.54
CA LYS A 163 8.20 10.83 25.15
C LYS A 163 8.86 11.32 23.85
N VAL A 164 9.27 12.58 23.83
CA VAL A 164 9.73 13.27 22.60
C VAL A 164 11.00 12.63 22.01
N ASP A 165 11.94 12.21 22.85
CA ASP A 165 13.19 11.61 22.36
C ASP A 165 12.96 10.22 21.75
N GLU A 166 12.05 9.42 22.33
CA GLU A 166 11.59 8.17 21.74
C GLU A 166 10.94 8.43 20.39
N ALA A 167 10.02 9.41 20.31
CA ALA A 167 9.35 9.79 19.07
C ALA A 167 10.34 10.18 17.96
N LYS A 168 11.34 11.01 18.27
CA LYS A 168 12.39 11.41 17.32
C LYS A 168 13.19 10.20 16.83
N THR A 169 13.54 9.30 17.74
CA THR A 169 14.24 8.05 17.42
C THR A 169 13.39 7.18 16.50
N ARG A 170 12.08 7.07 16.74
CA ARG A 170 11.15 6.34 15.86
C ARG A 170 11.10 6.96 14.47
N LEU A 171 11.00 8.28 14.37
CA LEU A 171 10.97 8.99 13.10
C LEU A 171 12.23 8.80 12.25
N ASP A 172 13.37 8.48 12.85
CA ASP A 172 14.62 8.19 12.11
C ASP A 172 14.59 6.89 11.30
N PHE A 173 13.64 5.99 11.59
CA PHE A 173 13.42 4.78 10.79
C PHE A 173 12.70 5.04 9.46
N ILE A 174 12.12 6.24 9.27
CA ILE A 174 11.54 6.64 7.99
C ILE A 174 12.67 7.09 7.07
N GLU A 175 12.83 6.42 5.92
CA GLU A 175 13.84 6.78 4.93
C GLU A 175 13.58 8.16 4.32
N ASP A 176 14.64 8.87 3.95
CA ASP A 176 14.51 10.23 3.40
C ASP A 176 13.87 10.25 2.01
N THR A 177 13.86 9.10 1.32
CA THR A 177 13.15 8.83 0.05
C THR A 177 11.64 8.63 0.22
N SER A 178 11.17 8.43 1.46
CA SER A 178 9.76 8.22 1.76
C SER A 178 8.91 9.44 1.41
N ALA A 179 7.68 9.20 0.97
CA ALA A 179 6.66 10.26 0.81
C ALA A 179 6.38 11.01 2.13
N LEU A 180 6.65 10.38 3.28
CA LEU A 180 6.47 10.97 4.61
C LEU A 180 7.72 11.65 5.17
N SER A 181 8.81 11.75 4.41
CA SER A 181 10.06 12.42 4.82
C SER A 181 9.84 13.87 5.28
N LYS A 182 8.94 14.61 4.62
CA LYS A 182 8.56 15.97 5.07
C LYS A 182 7.84 15.96 6.42
N VAL A 183 6.92 15.01 6.62
CA VAL A 183 6.15 14.86 7.87
C VAL A 183 7.09 14.48 9.01
N LYS A 184 8.02 13.54 8.78
CA LYS A 184 9.14 13.21 9.67
C LYS A 184 9.88 14.47 10.12
N ASN A 185 10.35 15.29 9.18
CA ASN A 185 11.14 16.48 9.51
C ASN A 185 10.34 17.52 10.30
N ILE A 186 9.06 17.72 9.95
CA ILE A 186 8.16 18.61 10.68
C ILE A 186 7.99 18.10 12.12
N LEU A 187 7.68 16.82 12.33
CA LEU A 187 7.49 16.25 13.67
C LEU A 187 8.78 16.27 14.49
N LYS A 188 9.94 16.05 13.88
CA LYS A 188 11.24 16.15 14.56
C LYS A 188 11.57 17.58 15.02
N HIS A 189 11.16 18.59 14.25
CA HIS A 189 11.49 19.98 14.51
C HIS A 189 10.42 20.73 15.33
N TYR A 190 9.15 20.47 15.04
CA TYR A 190 7.98 21.18 15.59
C TYR A 190 7.06 20.30 16.42
N GLY A 191 7.37 19.01 16.63
CA GLY A 191 6.65 18.13 17.59
C GLY A 191 6.82 18.56 19.06
N ILE A 192 7.08 19.84 19.27
CA ILE A 192 7.33 20.53 20.51
C ILE A 192 6.08 21.38 20.78
N VAL A 193 5.19 20.91 21.64
CA VAL A 193 4.57 21.84 22.58
C VAL A 193 5.51 21.79 23.78
N PRO A 194 6.20 22.88 24.15
CA PRO A 194 7.04 22.86 25.34
C PRO A 194 6.14 22.58 26.55
N GLU A 195 6.25 21.38 27.12
CA GLU A 195 5.75 21.12 28.46
C GLU A 195 6.61 21.98 29.43
N LYS A 196 5.94 22.90 30.13
CA LYS A 196 6.48 23.90 31.08
C LYS A 196 7.30 25.01 30.42
N THR A 197 6.61 25.96 29.81
CA THR A 197 7.14 27.33 29.74
C THR A 197 7.05 27.98 31.11
N GLU A 198 8.18 28.07 31.81
CA GLU A 198 8.35 29.04 32.89
C GLU A 198 8.26 30.43 32.27
N ILE A 199 7.20 31.18 32.59
CA ILE A 199 7.08 32.57 32.16
C ILE A 199 7.61 33.42 33.30
N TYR A 200 8.58 34.27 33.00
CA TYR A 200 9.08 35.26 33.96
C TYR A 200 8.04 36.37 34.08
N ASP A 201 7.43 36.49 35.26
CA ASP A 201 6.54 37.59 35.59
C ASP A 201 7.38 38.75 36.16
N ALA A 202 7.55 39.78 35.34
CA ALA A 202 8.29 40.98 35.71
C ALA A 202 7.62 41.79 36.84
N SER A 203 6.33 41.58 37.11
CA SER A 203 5.59 42.28 38.18
C SER A 203 5.82 41.65 39.56
N THR A 204 6.09 40.34 39.60
CA THR A 204 6.36 39.59 40.84
C THR A 204 7.82 39.16 40.99
N ASN A 205 8.66 39.41 39.96
CA ASN A 205 10.06 39.01 39.90
C ASN A 205 10.25 37.51 40.19
N SER A 206 9.35 36.69 39.66
CA SER A 206 9.27 35.25 39.91
C SER A 206 8.95 34.48 38.63
N TYR A 207 9.36 33.21 38.60
CA TYR A 207 8.93 32.26 37.59
C TYR A 207 7.63 31.61 38.07
N GLU A 208 6.57 31.72 37.28
CA GLU A 208 5.32 31.02 37.57
C GLU A 208 5.22 29.75 36.72
N LYS A 209 4.93 28.62 37.38
CA LYS A 209 4.80 27.32 36.74
C LYS A 209 3.38 27.17 36.23
N ILE A 210 3.17 27.46 34.95
CA ILE A 210 1.88 27.18 34.30
C ILE A 210 1.85 25.70 33.90
N ILE A 211 0.98 24.93 34.54
CA ILE A 211 0.64 23.57 34.14
C ILE A 211 -0.55 23.69 33.18
N ILE A 212 -0.33 23.42 31.89
CA ILE A 212 -1.42 23.30 30.92
C ILE A 212 -1.99 21.88 31.10
N ASN A 213 -2.97 21.74 31.99
CA ASN A 213 -3.70 20.48 32.17
C ASN A 213 -4.71 20.25 31.04
N GLU A 214 -4.91 18.98 30.71
CA GLU A 214 -5.70 18.38 29.62
C GLU A 214 -7.22 18.67 29.59
N GLU A 215 -7.74 19.74 30.18
CA GLU A 215 -9.17 20.08 30.10
C GLU A 215 -9.38 21.43 29.42
N SER A 216 -9.60 21.41 28.11
CA SER A 216 -10.28 22.50 27.40
C SER A 216 -11.25 21.93 26.36
N GLU A 217 -12.36 21.39 26.85
CA GLU A 217 -13.61 21.65 26.14
C GLU A 217 -13.80 23.17 26.10
N ASN A 218 -14.09 23.72 24.91
CA ASN A 218 -14.48 25.11 24.65
C ASN A 218 -13.36 26.11 24.35
N ILE A 219 -12.85 26.09 23.11
CA ILE A 219 -12.20 27.26 22.51
C ILE A 219 -13.32 28.24 22.10
N GLN A 220 -13.63 29.21 22.97
CA GLN A 220 -14.29 30.45 22.57
C GLN A 220 -13.27 31.59 22.52
N GLN A 221 -13.16 32.16 21.31
CA GLN A 221 -12.75 33.53 20.97
C GLN A 221 -11.54 34.12 21.68
N ILE A 222 -10.42 34.21 20.94
CA ILE A 222 -9.42 35.25 21.17
C ILE A 222 -9.62 36.31 20.08
N ASP A 223 -10.29 37.40 20.43
CA ASP A 223 -10.24 38.65 19.68
C ASP A 223 -8.87 39.28 19.87
N ILE A 224 -8.07 39.32 18.80
CA ILE A 224 -6.76 39.98 18.81
C ILE A 224 -6.98 41.43 18.38
N ASN A 225 -7.18 42.32 19.35
CA ASN A 225 -7.17 43.76 19.11
C ASN A 225 -5.72 44.25 18.97
N LEU A 226 -5.19 44.24 17.75
CA LEU A 226 -3.93 44.88 17.39
C LEU A 226 -4.20 46.29 16.88
N GLY A 227 -4.19 47.27 17.79
CA GLY A 227 -4.36 48.67 17.42
C GLY A 227 -4.22 49.63 18.58
N SER A 228 -2.97 49.96 18.95
CA SER A 228 -2.55 51.30 19.42
C SER A 228 -1.14 51.26 20.00
N ALA A 229 -0.12 51.34 19.14
CA ALA A 229 1.22 51.72 19.59
C ALA A 229 2.12 52.18 18.43
N ILE A 230 1.64 53.04 17.51
CA ILE A 230 2.53 53.88 16.69
C ILE A 230 1.77 55.16 16.33
N GLU A 231 2.18 56.30 16.90
CA GLU A 231 2.42 57.60 16.23
C GLU A 231 2.68 58.68 17.30
N GLU A 232 3.96 58.95 17.54
CA GLU A 232 4.49 60.33 17.47
C GLU A 232 5.17 60.48 16.10
#